data_AF-A0A2V9YAI7-F1
#
_entry.id   AF-A0A2V9YAI7-F1
#
_cell.length_a   1.000
_cell.length_b   1.000
_cell.length_c   1.000
_cell.angle_alpha   90.00
_cell.angle_beta   90.00
_cell.angle_gamma   90.00
#
_symmetry.space_group_name_H-M   'P 1'
#
loop_
_entity.id
_entity.type
_entity.pdbx_description
1 polymer ?
#
loop_
_entity_poly.entity_id
_entity_poly.type
_entity_poly.pdbx_seq_one_letter_code
_entity_poly.pdbx_strand_id
1 'polypeptide(L)'
;MGFKDITTKMAALGVRIVPARPGLKYSNKSGWPDIATTDAAMIQHWHKENANYNCVSVPKRAEVCIIDVDDAATVSASLPFLLPKTFKVSTPSGGYHLYFKATEKSDALGNRDVIVDGKPILELKIQNKTAASPGSVTAKGEYEIVQDMHELPPIPDKLVVRMHLPRLAARLLRPAVLLDPFVLNRGGLFPHDDDLISRHILDTINYPEEGVGRFNAHPILSVAIISLFFQERVIANPLVYFFGPGGSIKTGLAAKVGRLLQGRKFSVTPSTAEDDKLKLMAMSNPFLILDEANNERKLIDSMKAIATGSVDRRRELYTTATERVTPYQARIWMTANTASLDNETITKRMVIIDAGIRTEAEPYRADFHVRQEEMRLRDAIWTELVGKLSSTMMALGVMDERGESDLHVANRMSGFYVFGRTIARFEKWEDKFLAAMEAMERRQMSASAEANEIVQLVNKLPVSYNGLKGDQWAAILPNLVPDVNIELKRKAARVGWVRHQFTANRHVLEDQCGIIVEAVWGANRNRTNVYKFTKLAGAAET
;
A
#
# COMPACT_ATOMS: atom_id res chain seq x y z
N MET A 1 -38.62 -6.27 33.87
CA MET A 1 -39.31 -5.00 33.53
C MET A 1 -40.76 -5.32 33.16
N GLY A 2 -41.78 -4.48 33.44
CA GLY A 2 -43.18 -4.83 33.14
C GLY A 2 -43.55 -4.68 31.66
N PHE A 3 -44.58 -5.38 31.17
CA PHE A 3 -45.01 -5.30 29.75
C PHE A 3 -45.24 -3.86 29.27
N LYS A 4 -45.83 -3.01 30.13
CA LYS A 4 -46.12 -1.60 29.82
C LYS A 4 -44.84 -0.77 29.66
N ASP A 5 -43.85 -0.98 30.51
CA ASP A 5 -42.59 -0.23 30.48
C ASP A 5 -41.81 -0.56 29.19
N ILE A 6 -41.75 -1.86 28.87
CA ILE A 6 -41.12 -2.39 27.67
C ILE A 6 -41.80 -1.80 26.42
N THR A 7 -43.12 -1.93 26.33
CA THR A 7 -43.87 -1.48 25.15
C THR A 7 -43.82 0.03 24.97
N THR A 8 -43.87 0.80 26.06
CA THR A 8 -43.70 2.26 26.02
C THR A 8 -42.33 2.65 25.49
N LYS A 9 -41.26 1.98 25.94
CA LYS A 9 -39.90 2.23 25.47
C LYS A 9 -39.72 1.91 23.98
N MET A 10 -40.18 0.73 23.56
CA MET A 10 -40.08 0.33 22.16
C MET A 10 -40.89 1.25 21.25
N ALA A 11 -42.08 1.66 21.68
CA ALA A 11 -42.90 2.63 20.95
C ALA A 11 -42.22 4.00 20.83
N ALA A 12 -41.53 4.47 21.87
CA ALA A 12 -40.75 5.71 21.83
C ALA A 12 -39.58 5.66 20.83
N LEU A 13 -39.00 4.47 20.59
CA LEU A 13 -38.00 4.24 19.54
C LEU A 13 -38.62 4.09 18.14
N GLY A 14 -39.93 4.25 18.00
CA GLY A 14 -40.65 4.08 16.73
C GLY A 14 -40.86 2.61 16.34
N VAL A 15 -40.64 1.66 17.26
CA VAL A 15 -40.79 0.23 16.97
C VAL A 15 -42.24 -0.18 17.20
N ARG A 16 -42.91 -0.67 16.15
CA ARG A 16 -44.25 -1.28 16.27
C ARG A 16 -44.16 -2.54 17.11
N ILE A 17 -45.05 -2.69 18.08
CA ILE A 17 -45.09 -3.85 18.96
C ILE A 17 -46.44 -4.54 18.98
N VAL A 18 -46.43 -5.82 19.35
CA VAL A 18 -47.62 -6.64 19.54
C VAL A 18 -47.39 -7.59 20.73
N PRO A 19 -48.41 -7.91 21.55
CA PRO A 19 -48.26 -8.83 22.68
C PRO A 19 -48.07 -10.27 22.21
N ALA A 20 -47.34 -11.03 23.02
CA ALA A 20 -47.25 -12.48 22.95
C ALA A 20 -47.57 -13.07 24.34
N ARG A 21 -48.21 -14.24 24.37
CA ARG A 21 -48.41 -14.99 25.63
C ARG A 21 -47.07 -15.16 26.37
N PRO A 22 -47.09 -15.15 27.72
CA PRO A 22 -45.89 -15.38 28.51
C PRO A 22 -45.12 -16.62 28.03
N GLY A 23 -43.79 -16.51 27.91
CA GLY A 23 -42.94 -17.60 27.44
C GLY A 23 -42.73 -17.68 25.92
N LEU A 24 -43.56 -17.00 25.10
CA LEU A 24 -43.45 -17.02 23.64
C LEU A 24 -42.58 -15.88 23.11
N LYS A 25 -41.86 -16.14 21.99
CA LYS A 25 -41.06 -15.15 21.26
C LYS A 25 -41.75 -14.58 20.00
N TYR A 26 -43.00 -14.98 19.77
CA TYR A 26 -43.82 -14.58 18.62
C TYR A 26 -45.25 -14.36 19.10
N SER A 27 -45.98 -13.48 18.41
CA SER A 27 -47.36 -13.18 18.77
C SER A 27 -48.30 -14.33 18.41
N ASN A 28 -49.24 -14.61 19.30
CA ASN A 28 -50.34 -15.54 19.09
C ASN A 28 -51.67 -14.81 18.78
N LYS A 29 -51.63 -13.51 18.49
CA LYS A 29 -52.81 -12.74 18.06
C LYS A 29 -53.08 -12.98 16.58
N SER A 30 -54.35 -13.09 16.20
CA SER A 30 -54.74 -13.15 14.79
C SER A 30 -54.41 -11.84 14.09
N GLY A 31 -53.89 -11.90 12.86
CA GLY A 31 -53.48 -10.70 12.12
C GLY A 31 -52.37 -9.90 12.80
N TRP A 32 -51.51 -10.54 13.61
CA TRP A 32 -50.48 -9.88 14.41
C TRP A 32 -49.60 -8.86 13.65
N PRO A 33 -49.23 -9.05 12.35
CA PRO A 33 -48.45 -8.03 11.66
C PRO A 33 -49.23 -6.73 11.48
N ASP A 34 -50.55 -6.80 11.25
CA ASP A 34 -51.39 -5.65 10.92
C ASP A 34 -51.82 -4.85 12.15
N ILE A 35 -51.95 -5.53 13.29
CA ILE A 35 -52.30 -4.89 14.56
C ILE A 35 -51.08 -4.36 15.34
N ALA A 36 -49.86 -4.63 14.88
CA ALA A 36 -48.65 -4.14 15.54
C ALA A 36 -48.61 -2.61 15.53
N THR A 37 -48.38 -1.99 16.69
CA THR A 37 -48.62 -0.55 16.88
C THR A 37 -47.63 0.10 17.83
N THR A 38 -47.54 1.42 17.76
CA THR A 38 -46.88 2.30 18.74
C THR A 38 -47.90 3.10 19.56
N ASP A 39 -49.20 2.90 19.31
CA ASP A 39 -50.28 3.65 19.95
C ASP A 39 -50.41 3.32 21.44
N ALA A 40 -50.39 4.35 22.28
CA ALA A 40 -50.40 4.22 23.74
C ALA A 40 -51.73 3.65 24.27
N ALA A 41 -52.86 3.94 23.63
CA ALA A 41 -54.17 3.43 24.07
C ALA A 41 -54.28 1.93 23.81
N MET A 42 -53.80 1.45 22.65
CA MET A 42 -53.71 0.02 22.34
C MET A 42 -52.75 -0.71 23.28
N ILE A 43 -51.59 -0.12 23.58
CA ILE A 43 -50.64 -0.68 24.55
C ILE A 43 -51.29 -0.80 25.94
N GLN A 44 -52.00 0.24 26.39
CA GLN A 44 -52.70 0.22 27.66
C GLN A 44 -53.83 -0.83 27.68
N HIS A 45 -54.54 -1.00 26.56
CA HIS A 45 -55.55 -2.03 26.41
C HIS A 45 -54.95 -3.43 26.59
N TRP A 46 -53.86 -3.75 25.89
CA TRP A 46 -53.18 -5.05 26.04
C TRP A 46 -52.58 -5.27 27.42
N HIS A 47 -52.09 -4.22 28.07
CA HIS A 47 -51.60 -4.31 29.44
C HIS A 47 -52.72 -4.65 30.44
N LYS A 48 -53.93 -4.08 30.26
CA LYS A 48 -55.11 -4.43 31.06
C LYS A 48 -55.58 -5.86 30.77
N GLU A 49 -55.46 -6.32 29.52
CA GLU A 49 -55.79 -7.70 29.13
C GLU A 49 -54.86 -8.70 29.84
N ASN A 50 -53.54 -8.45 29.82
CA ASN A 50 -52.57 -9.23 30.60
C ASN A 50 -51.26 -8.45 30.79
N ALA A 51 -50.97 -8.07 32.02
CA ALA A 51 -49.75 -7.34 32.37
C ALA A 51 -48.46 -8.18 32.22
N ASN A 52 -48.58 -9.50 32.12
CA ASN A 52 -47.47 -10.44 32.01
C ASN A 52 -47.16 -10.86 30.57
N TYR A 53 -47.76 -10.20 29.57
CA TYR A 53 -47.42 -10.49 28.17
C TYR A 53 -45.92 -10.27 27.90
N ASN A 54 -45.37 -11.12 27.04
CA ASN A 54 -44.13 -10.79 26.34
C ASN A 54 -44.44 -9.75 25.26
N CYS A 55 -43.41 -9.03 24.84
CA CYS A 55 -43.52 -8.01 23.80
C CYS A 55 -42.74 -8.46 22.56
N VAL A 56 -43.36 -8.32 21.38
CA VAL A 56 -42.74 -8.65 20.10
C VAL A 56 -42.61 -7.38 19.27
N SER A 57 -41.39 -7.08 18.85
CA SER A 57 -41.07 -6.02 17.89
C SER A 57 -41.34 -6.48 16.47
N VAL A 58 -42.00 -5.62 15.69
CA VAL A 58 -42.42 -5.89 14.32
C VAL A 58 -41.89 -4.78 13.42
N PRO A 59 -40.81 -5.00 12.66
CA PRO A 59 -40.27 -4.00 11.74
C PRO A 59 -41.24 -3.74 10.58
N LYS A 60 -41.28 -2.47 10.15
CA LYS A 60 -42.06 -1.96 9.03
C LYS A 60 -41.15 -1.13 8.13
N ARG A 61 -41.39 -1.22 6.82
CA ARG A 61 -40.67 -0.40 5.81
C ARG A 61 -40.77 1.08 6.14
N ALA A 62 -39.73 1.84 5.82
CA ALA A 62 -39.57 3.26 6.12
C ALA A 62 -39.61 3.65 7.62
N GLU A 63 -39.82 2.70 8.54
CA GLU A 63 -39.80 2.91 9.98
C GLU A 63 -38.50 2.34 10.56
N VAL A 64 -38.55 1.10 11.06
CA VAL A 64 -37.45 0.44 11.77
C VAL A 64 -37.13 -0.89 11.10
N CYS A 65 -35.85 -1.18 10.97
CA CYS A 65 -35.33 -2.51 10.67
C CYS A 65 -34.59 -3.11 11.86
N ILE A 66 -34.60 -4.43 11.95
CA ILE A 66 -33.93 -5.18 13.01
C ILE A 66 -32.94 -6.15 12.37
N ILE A 67 -31.72 -6.17 12.88
CA ILE A 67 -30.72 -7.18 12.56
C ILE A 67 -30.70 -8.17 13.72
N ASP A 68 -31.15 -9.38 13.45
CA ASP A 68 -31.13 -10.51 14.39
C ASP A 68 -29.84 -11.30 14.17
N VAL A 69 -28.94 -11.28 15.14
CA VAL A 69 -27.65 -11.97 15.09
C VAL A 69 -27.74 -13.24 15.92
N ASP A 70 -27.85 -14.39 15.27
CA ASP A 70 -27.91 -15.70 15.92
C ASP A 70 -26.53 -16.18 16.40
N ASP A 71 -25.48 -15.90 15.62
CA ASP A 71 -24.09 -16.29 15.93
C ASP A 71 -23.21 -15.05 16.04
N ALA A 72 -23.20 -14.47 17.25
CA ALA A 72 -22.43 -13.27 17.58
C ALA A 72 -20.94 -13.41 17.29
N ALA A 73 -20.36 -14.60 17.54
CA ALA A 73 -18.93 -14.84 17.37
C ALA A 73 -18.57 -14.86 15.89
N THR A 74 -19.33 -15.60 15.08
CA THR A 74 -19.11 -15.65 13.63
C THR A 74 -19.35 -14.29 12.99
N VAL A 75 -20.41 -13.56 13.35
CA VAL A 75 -20.69 -12.22 12.80
C VAL A 75 -19.60 -11.21 13.19
N SER A 76 -19.21 -11.16 14.47
CA SER A 76 -18.18 -10.26 14.97
C SER A 76 -16.84 -10.49 14.26
N ALA A 77 -16.48 -11.76 14.06
CA ALA A 77 -15.29 -12.08 13.31
C ALA A 77 -15.44 -11.73 11.82
N SER A 78 -16.62 -11.88 11.22
CA SER A 78 -16.85 -11.75 9.78
C SER A 78 -17.01 -10.32 9.25
N LEU A 79 -17.21 -9.35 10.13
CA LEU A 79 -17.37 -7.95 9.76
C LEU A 79 -16.01 -7.25 9.84
N PRO A 80 -15.51 -6.65 8.74
CA PRO A 80 -14.23 -5.94 8.73
C PRO A 80 -14.29 -4.56 9.41
N PHE A 81 -15.42 -4.23 10.02
CA PHE A 81 -15.66 -2.97 10.71
C PHE A 81 -16.47 -3.23 11.98
N LEU A 82 -16.29 -2.35 12.96
CA LEU A 82 -17.08 -2.39 14.18
C LEU A 82 -18.56 -2.13 13.84
N LEU A 83 -19.44 -2.96 14.40
CA LEU A 83 -20.88 -2.73 14.30
C LEU A 83 -21.21 -1.35 14.91
N PRO A 84 -21.98 -0.51 14.19
CA PRO A 84 -22.30 0.82 14.67
C PRO A 84 -23.07 0.76 16.00
N LYS A 85 -22.83 1.77 16.83
CA LYS A 85 -23.57 1.94 18.08
C LYS A 85 -25.05 2.17 17.78
N THR A 86 -25.91 1.30 18.29
CA THR A 86 -27.37 1.43 18.21
C THR A 86 -28.09 0.73 19.37
N PHE A 87 -29.41 0.79 19.46
CA PHE A 87 -30.17 0.07 20.48
C PHE A 87 -29.95 -1.44 20.32
N LYS A 88 -29.43 -2.09 21.38
CA LYS A 88 -28.98 -3.48 21.36
C LYS A 88 -29.62 -4.28 22.48
N VAL A 89 -30.16 -5.43 22.12
CA VAL A 89 -30.81 -6.38 23.03
C VAL A 89 -30.09 -7.72 22.94
N SER A 90 -29.57 -8.25 24.04
CA SER A 90 -29.02 -9.60 24.07
C SER A 90 -30.14 -10.63 23.97
N THR A 91 -29.85 -11.75 23.31
CA THR A 91 -30.75 -12.90 23.30
C THR A 91 -30.27 -13.94 24.32
N PRO A 92 -31.17 -14.71 24.94
CA PRO A 92 -30.78 -15.76 25.88
C PRO A 92 -29.95 -16.89 25.24
N SER A 93 -29.95 -17.01 23.91
CA SER A 93 -29.16 -18.00 23.16
C SER A 93 -27.74 -17.55 22.81
N GLY A 94 -27.29 -16.37 23.29
CA GLY A 94 -25.93 -15.86 23.06
C GLY A 94 -25.78 -14.92 21.85
N GLY A 95 -26.85 -14.69 21.10
CA GLY A 95 -26.95 -13.70 20.02
C GLY A 95 -27.40 -12.32 20.50
N TYR A 96 -27.71 -11.41 19.56
CA TYR A 96 -28.29 -10.10 19.88
C TYR A 96 -29.14 -9.51 18.74
N HIS A 97 -30.11 -8.67 19.09
CA HIS A 97 -30.85 -7.83 18.15
C HIS A 97 -30.26 -6.41 18.11
N LEU A 98 -30.06 -5.86 16.91
CA LEU A 98 -29.71 -4.46 16.69
C LEU A 98 -30.85 -3.77 15.96
N TYR A 99 -31.28 -2.62 16.46
CA TYR A 99 -32.39 -1.86 15.88
C TYR A 99 -31.84 -0.65 15.14
N PHE A 100 -32.36 -0.33 13.96
CA PHE A 100 -31.95 0.84 13.19
C PHE A 100 -33.16 1.47 12.51
N LYS A 101 -33.08 2.75 12.18
CA LYS A 101 -34.02 3.37 11.25
C LYS A 101 -33.78 2.81 9.85
N ALA A 102 -34.86 2.36 9.19
CA ALA A 102 -34.77 1.85 7.82
C ALA A 102 -34.40 2.98 6.85
N THR A 103 -33.64 2.65 5.81
CA THR A 103 -33.30 3.54 4.69
C THR A 103 -33.91 3.00 3.40
N GLU A 104 -33.99 3.82 2.35
CA GLU A 104 -34.46 3.39 1.03
C GLU A 104 -33.67 2.16 0.51
N LYS A 105 -32.37 2.10 0.80
CA LYS A 105 -31.51 0.97 0.41
C LYS A 105 -31.87 -0.32 1.17
N SER A 106 -32.12 -0.23 2.48
CA SER A 106 -32.53 -1.42 3.25
C SER A 106 -33.94 -1.88 2.88
N ASP A 107 -34.85 -0.94 2.62
CA ASP A 107 -36.20 -1.27 2.15
C ASP A 107 -36.19 -1.96 0.80
N ALA A 108 -35.37 -1.47 -0.14
CA ALA A 108 -35.16 -2.10 -1.45
C ALA A 108 -34.56 -3.51 -1.34
N LEU A 109 -33.68 -3.75 -0.35
CA LEU A 109 -33.10 -5.07 -0.12
C LEU A 109 -34.13 -6.09 0.41
N GLY A 110 -35.08 -5.61 1.22
CA GLY A 110 -36.11 -6.42 1.87
C GLY A 110 -35.56 -7.33 2.99
N ASN A 111 -36.41 -8.23 3.48
CA ASN A 111 -35.99 -9.25 4.45
C ASN A 111 -34.88 -10.11 3.86
N ARG A 112 -33.83 -10.39 4.63
CA ARG A 112 -32.65 -11.12 4.14
C ARG A 112 -32.05 -12.02 5.20
N ASP A 113 -31.94 -13.30 4.88
CA ASP A 113 -31.19 -14.25 5.70
C ASP A 113 -29.76 -14.34 5.18
N VAL A 114 -28.80 -14.34 6.10
CA VAL A 114 -27.38 -14.51 5.83
C VAL A 114 -26.97 -15.86 6.36
N ILE A 115 -26.65 -16.77 5.42
CA ILE A 115 -26.35 -18.17 5.70
C ILE A 115 -24.86 -18.44 5.42
N VAL A 116 -24.18 -19.04 6.39
CA VAL A 116 -22.80 -19.52 6.29
C VAL A 116 -22.77 -21.01 6.63
N ASP A 117 -22.17 -21.82 5.77
CA ASP A 117 -22.08 -23.28 5.90
C ASP A 117 -23.45 -23.95 6.22
N GLY A 118 -24.50 -23.46 5.57
CA GLY A 118 -25.86 -23.97 5.72
C GLY A 118 -26.59 -23.52 7.00
N LYS A 119 -25.97 -22.69 7.84
CA LYS A 119 -26.57 -22.14 9.07
C LYS A 119 -26.83 -20.64 8.94
N PRO A 120 -28.02 -20.14 9.31
CA PRO A 120 -28.23 -18.70 9.42
C PRO A 120 -27.37 -18.15 10.55
N ILE A 121 -26.58 -17.12 10.26
CA ILE A 121 -25.77 -16.41 11.26
C ILE A 121 -26.35 -15.03 11.59
N LEU A 122 -27.16 -14.47 10.68
CA LEU A 122 -27.79 -13.16 10.79
C LEU A 122 -29.04 -13.09 9.91
N GLU A 123 -30.10 -12.42 10.38
CA GLU A 123 -31.29 -12.07 9.60
C GLU A 123 -31.55 -10.55 9.65
N LEU A 124 -31.69 -9.94 8.48
CA LEU A 124 -32.23 -8.59 8.33
C LEU A 124 -33.75 -8.65 8.22
N LYS A 125 -34.42 -8.03 9.19
CA LYS A 125 -35.88 -7.96 9.30
C LYS A 125 -36.34 -6.54 8.99
N ILE A 126 -36.91 -6.37 7.79
CA ILE A 126 -37.42 -5.09 7.25
C ILE A 126 -38.94 -4.99 7.41
N GLN A 127 -39.67 -6.07 7.15
CA GLN A 127 -41.13 -6.01 7.06
C GLN A 127 -41.79 -7.27 7.59
N ASN A 128 -42.73 -7.11 8.52
CA ASN A 128 -43.64 -8.15 9.01
C ASN A 128 -42.93 -9.43 9.48
N LYS A 129 -41.77 -9.25 10.11
CA LYS A 129 -41.03 -10.29 10.84
C LYS A 129 -41.14 -10.05 12.34
N THR A 130 -40.66 -10.98 13.15
CA THR A 130 -40.73 -10.88 14.61
C THR A 130 -39.34 -10.86 15.22
N ALA A 131 -39.14 -10.00 16.21
CA ALA A 131 -38.04 -10.08 17.17
C ALA A 131 -38.61 -9.92 18.58
N ALA A 132 -38.18 -10.74 19.54
CA ALA A 132 -38.59 -10.53 20.92
C ALA A 132 -38.00 -9.20 21.43
N SER A 133 -38.86 -8.38 22.03
CA SER A 133 -38.49 -7.11 22.66
C SER A 133 -37.79 -7.37 24.00
N PRO A 134 -36.96 -6.42 24.48
CA PRO A 134 -36.30 -6.55 25.78
C PRO A 134 -37.30 -6.74 26.92
N GLY A 135 -36.91 -7.45 27.98
CA GLY A 135 -37.74 -7.83 29.11
C GLY A 135 -38.73 -8.96 28.83
N SER A 136 -38.79 -9.48 27.60
CA SER A 136 -39.54 -10.70 27.30
C SER A 136 -38.80 -11.92 27.83
N VAL A 137 -39.51 -12.84 28.47
CA VAL A 137 -38.93 -14.05 29.07
C VAL A 137 -39.42 -15.30 28.32
N THR A 138 -38.49 -16.15 27.93
CA THR A 138 -38.77 -17.44 27.27
C THR A 138 -38.19 -18.59 28.08
N ALA A 139 -38.44 -19.83 27.68
CA ALA A 139 -37.80 -20.99 28.30
C ALA A 139 -36.26 -20.95 28.27
N LYS A 140 -35.65 -20.16 27.37
CA LYS A 140 -34.19 -19.98 27.29
C LYS A 140 -33.66 -18.86 28.18
N GLY A 141 -34.52 -18.00 28.74
CA GLY A 141 -34.15 -16.84 29.54
C GLY A 141 -34.78 -15.53 29.06
N GLU A 142 -34.33 -14.42 29.64
CA GLU A 142 -34.79 -13.05 29.38
C GLU A 142 -33.96 -12.36 28.29
N TYR A 143 -34.62 -11.56 27.46
CA TYR A 143 -33.96 -10.67 26.49
C TYR A 143 -33.58 -9.36 27.19
N GLU A 144 -32.30 -9.01 27.27
CA GLU A 144 -31.86 -7.88 28.09
C GLU A 144 -31.36 -6.71 27.25
N ILE A 145 -31.59 -5.48 27.71
CA ILE A 145 -31.01 -4.30 27.09
C ILE A 145 -29.53 -4.26 27.47
N VAL A 146 -28.65 -4.38 26.47
CA VAL A 146 -27.20 -4.27 26.66
C VAL A 146 -26.63 -2.96 26.13
N GLN A 147 -27.40 -2.25 25.29
CA GLN A 147 -27.09 -0.87 24.90
C GLN A 147 -28.38 -0.09 24.70
N ASP A 148 -28.55 0.94 25.52
CA ASP A 148 -29.70 1.81 25.45
C ASP A 148 -29.48 3.01 24.51
N MET A 149 -30.55 3.50 23.90
CA MET A 149 -30.54 4.65 22.99
C MET A 149 -31.85 5.43 23.15
N HIS A 150 -31.79 6.75 22.96
CA HIS A 150 -32.99 7.60 22.89
C HIS A 150 -33.56 7.71 21.47
N GLU A 151 -32.72 7.52 20.45
CA GLU A 151 -33.10 7.53 19.04
C GLU A 151 -32.32 6.45 18.27
N LEU A 152 -32.93 5.88 17.24
CA LEU A 152 -32.29 4.89 16.38
C LEU A 152 -31.52 5.59 15.23
N PRO A 153 -30.21 5.35 15.08
CA PRO A 153 -29.49 5.79 13.89
C PRO A 153 -29.99 5.06 12.63
N PRO A 154 -29.81 5.66 11.44
CA PRO A 154 -30.07 4.95 10.18
C PRO A 154 -29.15 3.74 10.04
N ILE A 155 -29.66 2.66 9.43
CA ILE A 155 -28.83 1.51 9.09
C ILE A 155 -27.73 1.95 8.11
N PRO A 156 -26.44 1.66 8.37
CA PRO A 156 -25.37 2.10 7.50
C PRO A 156 -25.41 1.38 6.13
N ASP A 157 -25.21 2.15 5.07
CA ASP A 157 -25.16 1.63 3.70
C ASP A 157 -24.14 0.51 3.51
N LYS A 158 -22.97 0.60 4.17
CA LYS A 158 -21.93 -0.44 4.11
C LYS A 158 -22.46 -1.80 4.58
N LEU A 159 -23.35 -1.80 5.59
CA LEU A 159 -23.95 -3.01 6.13
C LEU A 159 -25.02 -3.57 5.18
N VAL A 160 -25.85 -2.70 4.59
CA VAL A 160 -26.88 -3.07 3.60
C VAL A 160 -26.24 -3.64 2.32
N VAL A 161 -25.23 -2.99 1.76
CA VAL A 161 -24.50 -3.44 0.55
C VAL A 161 -23.90 -4.83 0.78
N ARG A 162 -23.37 -5.11 1.97
CA ARG A 162 -22.79 -6.41 2.28
C ARG A 162 -23.83 -7.53 2.28
N MET A 163 -25.05 -7.24 2.74
CA MET A 163 -26.17 -8.17 2.73
C MET A 163 -26.81 -8.35 1.34
N HIS A 164 -26.54 -7.44 0.40
CA HIS A 164 -27.05 -7.50 -0.97
C HIS A 164 -26.41 -8.61 -1.83
N LEU A 165 -25.23 -9.12 -1.48
CA LEU A 165 -24.47 -10.08 -2.31
C LEU A 165 -24.89 -11.54 -2.05
N PRO A 166 -25.78 -12.15 -2.84
CA PRO A 166 -26.49 -13.38 -2.47
C PRO A 166 -25.63 -14.64 -2.50
N ARG A 167 -24.36 -14.54 -2.93
CA ARG A 167 -23.43 -15.67 -3.12
C ARG A 167 -22.00 -15.40 -2.68
N LEU A 168 -21.64 -14.13 -2.47
CA LEU A 168 -20.33 -13.77 -1.94
C LEU A 168 -20.33 -13.76 -0.40
N ALA A 169 -21.50 -13.57 0.24
CA ALA A 169 -21.70 -13.61 1.68
C ALA A 169 -21.08 -14.85 2.36
N ALA A 170 -21.24 -16.06 1.82
CA ALA A 170 -20.63 -17.26 2.41
C ALA A 170 -19.08 -17.30 2.30
N ARG A 171 -18.49 -16.56 1.36
CA ARG A 171 -17.03 -16.46 1.16
C ARG A 171 -16.40 -15.26 1.88
N LEU A 172 -17.22 -14.27 2.23
CA LEU A 172 -16.81 -12.97 2.74
C LEU A 172 -17.34 -12.66 4.15
N LEU A 173 -18.27 -13.47 4.65
CA LEU A 173 -18.63 -13.62 6.06
C LEU A 173 -18.08 -14.94 6.62
N ARG A 174 -17.00 -15.44 6.02
CA ARG A 174 -16.07 -16.17 6.85
C ARG A 174 -15.52 -15.16 7.84
N PRO A 175 -15.31 -15.57 9.08
CA PRO A 175 -14.61 -14.75 10.03
C PRO A 175 -13.34 -14.16 9.37
N ALA A 176 -12.95 -12.95 9.75
CA ALA A 176 -11.57 -12.53 9.85
C ALA A 176 -10.78 -13.43 10.84
N VAL A 177 -11.28 -14.62 11.20
CA VAL A 177 -10.46 -15.79 11.50
C VAL A 177 -9.92 -16.20 10.15
N LEU A 178 -8.69 -15.78 9.92
CA LEU A 178 -7.87 -16.35 8.89
C LEU A 178 -8.60 -16.40 7.54
N LEU A 179 -8.36 -15.37 6.72
CA LEU A 179 -7.67 -15.72 5.48
C LEU A 179 -6.70 -16.82 5.90
N ASP A 180 -7.02 -18.07 5.57
CA ASP A 180 -6.29 -19.29 5.90
C ASP A 180 -4.81 -18.93 6.08
N PRO A 181 -3.98 -19.54 6.95
CA PRO A 181 -2.54 -19.34 6.78
C PRO A 181 -2.13 -19.49 5.31
N PHE A 182 -2.92 -20.17 4.46
CA PHE A 182 -2.90 -20.10 2.99
C PHE A 182 -3.27 -18.76 2.27
N VAL A 183 -4.26 -17.97 2.68
CA VAL A 183 -4.58 -16.65 2.09
C VAL A 183 -3.87 -15.48 2.79
N LEU A 184 -3.42 -15.65 4.04
CA LEU A 184 -2.37 -14.79 4.61
C LEU A 184 -0.97 -15.18 4.08
N ASN A 185 -0.71 -16.44 3.72
CA ASN A 185 0.54 -16.83 3.01
C ASN A 185 0.55 -16.47 1.52
N ARG A 186 -0.59 -16.14 0.88
CA ARG A 186 -0.59 -15.82 -0.57
C ARG A 186 -1.25 -14.50 -0.94
N GLY A 187 -2.00 -13.88 -0.02
CA GLY A 187 -2.65 -12.59 -0.21
C GLY A 187 -1.87 -11.42 0.40
N GLY A 188 -0.96 -11.67 1.34
CA GLY A 188 -0.09 -10.63 1.90
C GLY A 188 0.89 -10.09 0.87
N LEU A 189 1.39 -8.88 1.11
CA LEU A 189 2.39 -8.24 0.26
C LEU A 189 3.77 -8.89 0.41
N PHE A 190 4.07 -9.51 1.56
CA PHE A 190 5.32 -10.25 1.72
C PHE A 190 5.48 -11.30 0.60
N PRO A 191 6.60 -11.27 -0.15
CA PRO A 191 6.83 -12.22 -1.24
C PRO A 191 7.32 -13.55 -0.67
N HIS A 192 6.56 -14.61 -0.93
CA HIS A 192 6.98 -15.98 -0.63
C HIS A 192 7.60 -16.64 -1.87
N ASP A 193 8.50 -17.60 -1.69
CA ASP A 193 9.10 -18.34 -2.81
C ASP A 193 8.06 -19.12 -3.61
N ASP A 194 6.96 -19.50 -2.96
CA ASP A 194 5.88 -20.21 -3.61
C ASP A 194 4.90 -19.32 -4.40
N ASP A 195 5.01 -18.00 -4.30
CA ASP A 195 4.15 -17.07 -5.01
C ASP A 195 4.42 -17.10 -6.52
N LEU A 196 3.37 -16.95 -7.33
CA LEU A 196 3.51 -16.89 -8.79
C LEU A 196 4.21 -15.60 -9.21
N ILE A 197 3.97 -14.47 -8.52
CA ILE A 197 4.72 -13.23 -8.78
C ILE A 197 6.20 -13.44 -8.48
N SER A 198 6.55 -14.06 -7.36
CA SER A 198 7.95 -14.37 -7.05
C SER A 198 8.59 -15.23 -8.14
N ARG A 199 8.04 -16.43 -8.41
CA ARG A 199 8.65 -17.39 -9.33
C ARG A 199 8.66 -16.94 -10.79
N HIS A 200 7.59 -16.32 -11.26
CA HIS A 200 7.42 -16.04 -12.69
C HIS A 200 7.73 -14.60 -13.07
N ILE A 201 7.73 -13.66 -12.13
CA ILE A 201 8.07 -12.26 -12.36
C ILE A 201 9.41 -11.92 -11.70
N LEU A 202 9.51 -11.97 -10.37
CA LEU A 202 10.69 -11.47 -9.63
C LEU A 202 11.94 -12.32 -9.88
N ASP A 203 11.82 -13.65 -9.89
CA ASP A 203 12.92 -14.60 -10.17
C ASP A 203 13.27 -14.68 -11.68
N THR A 204 12.83 -13.72 -12.49
CA THR A 204 13.25 -13.64 -13.90
C THR A 204 14.73 -13.31 -14.04
N ILE A 205 15.29 -12.54 -13.11
CA ILE A 205 16.71 -12.16 -13.05
C ILE A 205 17.41 -12.84 -11.88
N ASN A 206 18.73 -12.91 -11.98
CA ASN A 206 19.59 -13.37 -10.88
C ASN A 206 19.98 -12.18 -10.01
N TYR A 207 19.99 -12.34 -8.70
CA TYR A 207 20.35 -11.28 -7.78
C TYR A 207 21.74 -11.54 -7.17
N PRO A 208 22.76 -10.74 -7.50
CA PRO A 208 24.09 -10.90 -6.92
C PRO A 208 24.10 -10.50 -5.44
N GLU A 209 24.98 -11.13 -4.66
CA GLU A 209 25.16 -10.83 -3.24
C GLU A 209 25.78 -9.44 -3.00
N GLU A 210 26.65 -8.99 -3.91
CA GLU A 210 27.30 -7.67 -3.86
C GLU A 210 26.32 -6.50 -4.04
N GLY A 211 25.09 -6.78 -4.46
CA GLY A 211 24.02 -5.78 -4.60
C GLY A 211 23.06 -5.78 -3.39
N VAL A 212 21.81 -5.44 -3.65
CA VAL A 212 20.74 -5.52 -2.64
C VAL A 212 20.43 -6.98 -2.25
N GLY A 213 20.70 -7.93 -3.15
CA GLY A 213 20.43 -9.36 -2.97
C GLY A 213 18.95 -9.72 -3.07
N ARG A 214 18.66 -10.98 -3.39
CA ARG A 214 17.29 -11.48 -3.65
C ARG A 214 16.33 -11.19 -2.50
N PHE A 215 16.75 -11.50 -1.27
CA PHE A 215 15.94 -11.41 -0.06
C PHE A 215 15.40 -10.00 0.19
N ASN A 216 16.21 -8.97 -0.07
CA ASN A 216 15.83 -7.57 0.10
C ASN A 216 15.16 -6.99 -1.15
N ALA A 217 15.60 -7.42 -2.35
CA ALA A 217 15.05 -6.94 -3.61
C ALA A 217 13.58 -7.33 -3.78
N HIS A 218 13.20 -8.57 -3.39
CA HIS A 218 11.84 -9.07 -3.56
C HIS A 218 10.79 -8.21 -2.84
N PRO A 219 10.91 -7.92 -1.52
CA PRO A 219 9.97 -7.03 -0.85
C PRO A 219 9.87 -5.66 -1.50
N ILE A 220 11.00 -5.03 -1.86
CA ILE A 220 10.99 -3.70 -2.48
C ILE A 220 10.31 -3.72 -3.84
N LEU A 221 10.59 -4.72 -4.67
CA LEU A 221 9.96 -4.88 -5.98
C LEU A 221 8.46 -5.19 -5.86
N SER A 222 8.04 -5.97 -4.86
CA SER A 222 6.62 -6.18 -4.56
C SER A 222 5.92 -4.87 -4.20
N VAL A 223 6.53 -4.04 -3.34
CA VAL A 223 5.99 -2.70 -3.04
C VAL A 223 5.98 -1.83 -4.31
N ALA A 224 7.01 -1.89 -5.16
CA ALA A 224 7.08 -1.13 -6.40
C ALA A 224 6.04 -1.55 -7.44
N ILE A 225 5.67 -2.83 -7.51
CA ILE A 225 4.59 -3.33 -8.39
C ILE A 225 3.23 -2.87 -7.85
N ILE A 226 3.01 -2.99 -6.53
CA ILE A 226 1.75 -2.58 -5.92
C ILE A 226 1.55 -1.06 -5.97
N SER A 227 2.61 -0.25 -5.77
CA SER A 227 2.53 1.22 -5.79
C SER A 227 2.10 1.81 -7.14
N LEU A 228 2.15 1.01 -8.23
CA LEU A 228 1.61 1.39 -9.54
C LEU A 228 0.09 1.68 -9.49
N PHE A 229 -0.62 1.05 -8.56
CA PHE A 229 -2.08 1.17 -8.40
C PHE A 229 -2.50 2.21 -7.35
N PHE A 230 -1.56 2.77 -6.59
CA PHE A 230 -1.82 3.68 -5.47
C PHE A 230 -1.21 5.06 -5.70
N GLN A 231 -1.58 5.72 -6.81
CA GLN A 231 -1.01 7.01 -7.21
C GLN A 231 -1.28 8.13 -6.20
N GLU A 232 -2.43 8.11 -5.54
CA GLU A 232 -2.80 9.10 -4.52
C GLU A 232 -2.05 8.90 -3.19
N ARG A 233 -1.61 7.68 -2.88
CA ARG A 233 -0.81 7.38 -1.69
C ARG A 233 0.69 7.53 -1.94
N VAL A 234 1.14 7.18 -3.14
CA VAL A 234 2.54 7.27 -3.55
C VAL A 234 2.67 8.30 -4.66
N ILE A 235 2.66 9.58 -4.28
CA ILE A 235 2.77 10.71 -5.21
C ILE A 235 4.15 10.70 -5.86
N ALA A 236 5.21 10.72 -5.05
CA ALA A 236 6.59 10.57 -5.52
C ALA A 236 6.94 9.09 -5.66
N ASN A 237 6.91 8.56 -6.88
CA ASN A 237 7.22 7.15 -7.14
C ASN A 237 8.71 6.95 -7.41
N PRO A 238 9.30 5.86 -6.91
CA PRO A 238 10.66 5.49 -7.29
C PRO A 238 10.77 5.24 -8.79
N LEU A 239 11.94 5.58 -9.32
CA LEU A 239 12.41 5.12 -10.62
C LEU A 239 13.03 3.73 -10.42
N VAL A 240 12.37 2.66 -10.87
CA VAL A 240 12.96 1.32 -10.73
C VAL A 240 14.04 1.16 -11.80
N TYR A 241 15.25 0.84 -11.40
CA TYR A 241 16.44 0.78 -12.25
C TYR A 241 17.09 -0.59 -12.12
N PHE A 242 16.93 -1.43 -13.15
CA PHE A 242 17.62 -2.70 -13.25
C PHE A 242 18.99 -2.48 -13.85
N PHE A 243 20.03 -2.85 -13.11
CA PHE A 243 21.42 -2.63 -13.48
C PHE A 243 22.18 -3.95 -13.56
N GLY A 244 23.12 -4.10 -14.50
CA GLY A 244 23.97 -5.30 -14.59
C GLY A 244 24.41 -5.59 -16.02
N PRO A 245 25.24 -6.61 -16.25
CA PRO A 245 25.80 -6.89 -17.57
C PRO A 245 24.73 -7.22 -18.63
N GLY A 246 25.14 -7.11 -19.91
CA GLY A 246 24.33 -7.62 -21.02
C GLY A 246 24.05 -9.11 -20.84
N GLY A 247 22.84 -9.56 -21.16
CA GLY A 247 22.43 -10.96 -20.98
C GLY A 247 21.74 -11.29 -19.64
N SER A 248 21.75 -10.40 -18.64
CA SER A 248 21.09 -10.66 -17.33
C SER A 248 19.54 -10.65 -17.36
N ILE A 249 18.89 -10.55 -18.53
CA ILE A 249 17.42 -10.58 -18.71
C ILE A 249 16.65 -9.49 -17.92
N LYS A 250 17.30 -8.37 -17.60
CA LYS A 250 16.70 -7.17 -16.97
C LYS A 250 15.40 -6.73 -17.65
N THR A 251 15.48 -6.57 -18.98
CA THR A 251 14.35 -6.18 -19.84
C THR A 251 13.23 -7.20 -19.78
N GLY A 252 13.55 -8.48 -19.62
CA GLY A 252 12.56 -9.56 -19.50
C GLY A 252 11.67 -9.38 -18.27
N LEU A 253 12.25 -9.12 -17.09
CA LEU A 253 11.49 -8.90 -15.86
C LEU A 253 10.57 -7.68 -15.99
N ALA A 254 11.13 -6.53 -16.39
CA ALA A 254 10.36 -5.32 -16.56
C ALA A 254 9.21 -5.52 -17.57
N ALA A 255 9.50 -6.16 -18.70
CA ALA A 255 8.51 -6.41 -19.75
C ALA A 255 7.40 -7.37 -19.31
N LYS A 256 7.70 -8.34 -18.43
CA LYS A 256 6.70 -9.22 -17.82
C LYS A 256 5.71 -8.43 -16.96
N VAL A 257 6.18 -7.48 -16.16
CA VAL A 257 5.31 -6.58 -15.38
C VAL A 257 4.44 -5.75 -16.34
N GLY A 258 5.02 -5.18 -17.39
CA GLY A 258 4.24 -4.42 -18.38
C GLY A 258 3.16 -5.26 -19.08
N ARG A 259 3.48 -6.51 -19.48
CA ARG A 259 2.51 -7.44 -20.08
C ARG A 259 1.46 -7.95 -19.10
N LEU A 260 1.82 -8.09 -17.82
CA LEU A 260 0.87 -8.38 -16.75
C LEU A 260 -0.17 -7.25 -16.67
N LEU A 261 0.28 -5.99 -16.64
CA LEU A 261 -0.58 -4.80 -16.46
C LEU A 261 -1.37 -4.41 -17.72
N GLN A 262 -0.69 -4.27 -18.87
CA GLN A 262 -1.26 -3.71 -20.10
C GLN A 262 -1.59 -4.77 -21.16
N GLY A 263 -1.33 -6.04 -20.85
CA GLY A 263 -1.68 -7.19 -21.70
C GLY A 263 -0.65 -7.49 -22.80
N ARG A 264 -1.04 -8.40 -23.69
CA ARG A 264 -0.15 -9.05 -24.68
C ARG A 264 0.56 -8.09 -25.64
N LYS A 265 -0.03 -6.91 -25.91
CA LYS A 265 0.51 -5.92 -26.84
C LYS A 265 1.53 -4.98 -26.21
N PHE A 266 1.76 -5.07 -24.90
CA PHE A 266 2.76 -4.26 -24.23
C PHE A 266 4.14 -4.47 -24.86
N SER A 267 4.81 -3.37 -25.17
CA SER A 267 6.17 -3.33 -25.70
C SER A 267 7.03 -2.43 -24.86
N VAL A 268 8.27 -2.87 -24.63
CA VAL A 268 9.30 -2.03 -24.02
C VAL A 268 9.68 -0.90 -24.98
N THR A 269 9.95 0.28 -24.44
CA THR A 269 10.34 1.45 -25.22
C THR A 269 11.86 1.65 -25.14
N PRO A 270 12.58 1.82 -26.25
CA PRO A 270 13.98 2.21 -26.20
C PRO A 270 14.16 3.55 -25.48
N SER A 271 15.21 3.69 -24.68
CA SER A 271 15.53 4.96 -24.05
C SER A 271 15.79 6.05 -25.09
N THR A 272 15.66 7.31 -24.67
CA THR A 272 15.81 8.50 -25.52
C THR A 272 16.79 9.47 -24.87
N ALA A 273 17.46 10.31 -25.65
CA ALA A 273 18.22 11.46 -25.13
C ALA A 273 17.44 12.79 -25.28
N GLU A 274 16.27 12.74 -25.92
CA GLU A 274 15.41 13.90 -26.20
C GLU A 274 14.39 14.10 -25.07
N ASP A 275 14.47 15.27 -24.45
CA ASP A 275 13.64 15.67 -23.31
C ASP A 275 12.15 15.70 -23.64
N ASP A 276 11.78 16.36 -24.75
CA ASP A 276 10.39 16.48 -25.19
C ASP A 276 9.77 15.12 -25.52
N LYS A 277 10.57 14.21 -26.06
CA LYS A 277 10.14 12.85 -26.38
C LYS A 277 9.83 12.07 -25.09
N LEU A 278 10.69 12.17 -24.07
CA LEU A 278 10.44 11.54 -22.77
C LEU A 278 9.16 12.09 -22.12
N LYS A 279 8.99 13.42 -22.10
CA LYS A 279 7.78 14.08 -21.57
C LYS A 279 6.51 13.61 -22.27
N LEU A 280 6.54 13.52 -23.61
CA LEU A 280 5.42 13.01 -24.39
C LEU A 280 5.08 11.56 -24.00
N MET A 281 6.08 10.68 -23.93
CA MET A 281 5.87 9.30 -23.48
C MET A 281 5.26 9.25 -22.08
N ALA A 282 5.73 10.12 -21.17
CA ALA A 282 5.30 10.15 -19.77
C ALA A 282 3.87 10.67 -19.57
N MET A 283 3.37 11.49 -20.50
CA MET A 283 1.98 11.91 -20.55
C MET A 283 1.08 10.86 -21.21
N SER A 284 1.57 10.12 -22.20
CA SER A 284 0.76 9.17 -22.98
C SER A 284 0.60 7.80 -22.33
N ASN A 285 1.58 7.34 -21.54
CA ASN A 285 1.58 5.98 -20.99
C ASN A 285 1.68 5.99 -19.46
N PRO A 286 0.78 5.33 -18.72
CA PRO A 286 0.82 5.29 -17.25
C PRO A 286 1.94 4.39 -16.71
N PHE A 287 2.47 3.48 -17.51
CA PHE A 287 3.62 2.65 -17.17
C PHE A 287 4.57 2.62 -18.36
N LEU A 288 5.84 2.98 -18.13
CA LEU A 288 6.85 3.14 -19.16
C LEU A 288 8.10 2.36 -18.76
N ILE A 289 8.64 1.57 -19.69
CA ILE A 289 9.94 0.93 -19.53
C ILE A 289 10.89 1.54 -20.55
N LEU A 290 11.99 2.13 -20.06
CA LEU A 290 13.07 2.65 -20.89
C LEU A 290 14.19 1.61 -20.93
N ASP A 291 14.32 0.93 -22.07
CA ASP A 291 15.38 -0.04 -22.29
C ASP A 291 16.71 0.64 -22.63
N GLU A 292 17.81 0.07 -22.17
CA GLU A 292 19.15 0.60 -22.44
C GLU A 292 19.29 2.08 -22.06
N ALA A 293 18.75 2.44 -20.89
CA ALA A 293 18.91 3.75 -20.26
C ALA A 293 20.34 3.90 -19.71
N ASN A 294 21.31 3.95 -20.62
CA ASN A 294 22.74 4.04 -20.34
C ASN A 294 23.24 5.50 -20.29
N ASN A 295 22.46 6.46 -20.79
CA ASN A 295 22.86 7.87 -20.89
C ASN A 295 21.67 8.82 -20.61
N GLU A 296 21.28 8.87 -19.35
CA GLU A 296 20.16 9.66 -18.82
C GLU A 296 20.56 11.07 -18.39
N ARG A 297 21.85 11.45 -18.50
CA ARG A 297 22.36 12.74 -18.00
C ARG A 297 21.56 13.96 -18.47
N LYS A 298 21.09 13.94 -19.73
CA LYS A 298 20.28 15.02 -20.31
C LYS A 298 18.82 15.01 -19.86
N LEU A 299 18.34 13.90 -19.30
CA LEU A 299 16.96 13.68 -18.92
C LEU A 299 16.72 13.83 -17.42
N ILE A 300 17.77 14.03 -16.62
CA ILE A 300 17.72 13.99 -15.15
C ILE A 300 16.59 14.85 -14.58
N ASP A 301 16.45 16.09 -15.07
CA ASP A 301 15.46 17.02 -14.52
C ASP A 301 14.03 16.62 -14.90
N SER A 302 13.82 16.15 -16.12
CA SER A 302 12.51 15.62 -16.54
C SER A 302 12.16 14.33 -15.81
N MET A 303 13.11 13.43 -15.62
CA MET A 303 12.88 12.20 -14.83
C MET A 303 12.53 12.52 -13.39
N LYS A 304 13.19 13.50 -12.75
CA LYS A 304 12.81 13.99 -11.41
C LYS A 304 11.39 14.56 -11.41
N ALA A 305 11.06 15.42 -12.38
CA ALA A 305 9.75 16.03 -12.49
C ALA A 305 8.65 14.96 -12.64
N ILE A 306 8.85 14.01 -13.55
CA ILE A 306 7.93 12.88 -13.78
C ILE A 306 7.80 12.02 -12.52
N ALA A 307 8.90 11.65 -11.86
CA ALA A 307 8.88 10.82 -10.65
C ALA A 307 8.08 11.47 -9.50
N THR A 308 8.06 12.80 -9.42
CA THR A 308 7.30 13.55 -8.40
C THR A 308 5.84 13.83 -8.76
N GLY A 309 5.38 13.43 -9.95
CA GLY A 309 4.02 13.73 -10.42
C GLY A 309 3.82 15.20 -10.83
N SER A 310 4.88 15.86 -11.32
CA SER A 310 4.78 17.23 -11.87
C SER A 310 3.87 17.28 -13.11
N VAL A 311 3.64 18.50 -13.63
CA VAL A 311 2.84 18.73 -14.84
C VAL A 311 3.69 19.29 -15.98
N ASP A 312 3.34 18.95 -17.21
CA ASP A 312 3.81 19.63 -18.41
C ASP A 312 2.91 20.83 -18.71
N ARG A 313 3.53 21.97 -19.03
CA ARG A 313 2.83 23.21 -19.36
C ARG A 313 3.22 23.65 -20.76
N ARG A 314 2.23 23.78 -21.65
CA ARG A 314 2.43 24.24 -23.02
C ARG A 314 1.42 25.31 -23.39
N ARG A 315 1.85 26.30 -24.15
CA ARG A 315 0.94 27.28 -24.76
C ARG A 315 0.06 26.60 -25.81
N GLU A 316 -1.25 26.85 -25.76
CA GLU A 316 -2.14 26.44 -26.84
C GLU A 316 -1.94 27.34 -28.06
N LEU A 317 -1.70 26.72 -29.21
CA LEU A 317 -1.53 27.42 -30.48
C LEU A 317 -2.88 27.94 -30.97
N TYR A 318 -2.88 29.10 -31.62
CA TYR A 318 -4.07 29.74 -32.20
C TYR A 318 -5.16 30.17 -31.18
N THR A 319 -4.81 30.23 -29.90
CA THR A 319 -5.65 30.79 -28.82
C THR A 319 -4.95 31.97 -28.14
N THR A 320 -5.73 32.94 -27.65
CA THR A 320 -5.19 34.10 -26.93
C THR A 320 -4.87 33.72 -25.48
N ALA A 321 -3.58 33.54 -25.19
CA ALA A 321 -3.04 33.37 -23.83
C ALA A 321 -3.52 32.14 -23.03
N THR A 322 -4.05 31.11 -23.68
CA THR A 322 -4.44 29.85 -23.01
C THR A 322 -3.24 28.91 -22.85
N GLU A 323 -3.08 28.36 -21.64
CA GLU A 323 -2.04 27.36 -21.29
C GLU A 323 -2.71 26.01 -21.06
N ARG A 324 -2.19 24.97 -21.73
CA ARG A 324 -2.56 23.58 -21.50
C ARG A 324 -1.64 22.99 -20.44
N VAL A 325 -2.24 22.49 -19.37
CA VAL A 325 -1.54 21.78 -18.29
C VAL A 325 -1.89 20.30 -18.39
N THR A 326 -0.89 19.44 -18.53
CA THR A 326 -1.07 17.98 -18.62
C THR A 326 -0.22 17.29 -17.55
N PRO A 327 -0.81 16.52 -16.61
CA PRO A 327 -0.03 15.84 -15.58
C PRO A 327 0.80 14.70 -16.17
N TYR A 328 2.01 14.50 -15.63
CA TYR A 328 2.76 13.29 -15.88
C TYR A 328 2.14 12.14 -15.08
N GLN A 329 1.79 11.06 -15.76
CA GLN A 329 1.15 9.88 -15.16
C GLN A 329 2.05 8.64 -15.19
N ALA A 330 3.17 8.69 -15.92
CA ALA A 330 4.05 7.54 -16.08
C ALA A 330 4.78 7.16 -14.79
N ARG A 331 4.67 5.88 -14.44
CA ARG A 331 5.60 5.18 -13.56
C ARG A 331 6.71 4.59 -14.43
N ILE A 332 7.95 5.04 -14.23
CA ILE A 332 9.09 4.70 -15.10
C ILE A 332 9.93 3.59 -14.47
N TRP A 333 10.13 2.52 -15.24
CA TRP A 333 11.11 1.48 -15.00
C TRP A 333 12.21 1.56 -16.08
N MET A 334 13.42 1.14 -15.75
CA MET A 334 14.59 1.31 -16.60
C MET A 334 15.49 0.10 -16.54
N THR A 335 16.20 -0.16 -17.63
CA THR A 335 17.27 -1.16 -17.69
C THR A 335 18.55 -0.50 -18.17
N ALA A 336 19.69 -0.92 -17.63
CA ALA A 336 20.98 -0.40 -18.08
C ALA A 336 22.09 -1.45 -17.93
N ASN A 337 23.05 -1.37 -18.85
CA ASN A 337 24.27 -2.18 -18.82
C ASN A 337 25.46 -1.39 -18.26
N THR A 338 25.40 -0.07 -18.37
CA THR A 338 26.43 0.86 -17.87
C THR A 338 25.77 1.91 -17.00
N ALA A 339 26.30 2.12 -15.80
CA ALA A 339 25.74 3.06 -14.83
C ALA A 339 26.10 4.50 -15.22
N SER A 340 25.08 5.33 -15.44
CA SER A 340 25.21 6.80 -15.44
C SER A 340 24.71 7.37 -14.10
N LEU A 341 25.08 6.72 -13.00
CA LEU A 341 24.60 6.96 -11.63
C LEU A 341 25.41 8.03 -10.86
N ASP A 342 26.16 8.88 -11.58
CA ASP A 342 27.06 9.89 -11.01
C ASP A 342 26.31 11.02 -10.27
N ASN A 343 24.99 11.11 -10.44
CA ASN A 343 24.18 12.16 -9.85
C ASN A 343 23.40 11.66 -8.62
N GLU A 344 23.93 11.93 -7.43
CA GLU A 344 23.33 11.57 -6.14
C GLU A 344 21.84 11.95 -6.03
N THR A 345 21.41 13.05 -6.66
CA THR A 345 20.03 13.53 -6.55
C THR A 345 19.02 12.67 -7.31
N ILE A 346 19.42 12.03 -8.42
CA ILE A 346 18.57 11.09 -9.14
C ILE A 346 18.69 9.69 -8.55
N THR A 347 19.91 9.28 -8.16
CA THR A 347 20.19 7.97 -7.56
C THR A 347 19.39 7.75 -6.27
N LYS A 348 19.25 8.79 -5.42
CA LYS A 348 18.36 8.77 -4.23
C LYS A 348 16.86 8.66 -4.52
N ARG A 349 16.46 8.74 -5.80
CA ARG A 349 15.08 8.54 -6.29
C ARG A 349 14.93 7.23 -7.06
N MET A 350 15.98 6.41 -7.13
CA MET A 350 15.98 5.15 -7.85
C MET A 350 15.88 3.97 -6.90
N VAL A 351 15.09 2.97 -7.25
CA VAL A 351 15.19 1.63 -6.66
C VAL A 351 16.14 0.84 -7.55
N ILE A 352 17.39 0.64 -7.10
CA ILE A 352 18.45 0.02 -7.89
C ILE A 352 18.47 -1.48 -7.62
N ILE A 353 18.23 -2.27 -8.66
CA ILE A 353 18.20 -3.73 -8.57
C ILE A 353 19.28 -4.30 -9.49
N ASP A 354 20.31 -4.88 -8.89
CA ASP A 354 21.40 -5.52 -9.62
C ASP A 354 20.96 -6.88 -10.17
N ALA A 355 21.32 -7.15 -11.42
CA ALA A 355 20.98 -8.34 -12.18
C ALA A 355 22.26 -9.08 -12.60
N GLY A 356 22.49 -10.25 -12.02
CA GLY A 356 23.65 -11.10 -12.25
C GLY A 356 23.64 -11.80 -13.61
N ILE A 357 24.83 -12.28 -14.02
CA ILE A 357 25.04 -13.08 -15.23
C ILE A 357 24.29 -14.41 -15.10
N ARG A 358 23.76 -14.93 -16.21
CA ARG A 358 23.16 -16.27 -16.26
C ARG A 358 24.22 -17.34 -16.44
N THR A 359 24.02 -18.47 -15.77
CA THR A 359 24.88 -19.65 -15.87
C THR A 359 24.20 -20.76 -16.68
N GLU A 360 24.92 -21.84 -16.99
CA GLU A 360 24.32 -23.03 -17.62
C GLU A 360 23.20 -23.65 -16.78
N ALA A 361 23.22 -23.48 -15.45
CA ALA A 361 22.17 -23.94 -14.55
C ALA A 361 20.87 -23.13 -14.69
N GLU A 362 20.94 -21.93 -15.28
CA GLU A 362 19.79 -21.04 -15.50
C GLU A 362 19.77 -20.55 -16.96
N PRO A 363 19.59 -21.48 -17.92
CA PRO A 363 19.83 -21.21 -19.32
C PRO A 363 18.77 -20.28 -19.93
N TYR A 364 19.15 -19.65 -21.03
CA TYR A 364 18.22 -18.90 -21.85
C TYR A 364 17.13 -19.81 -22.42
N ARG A 365 15.89 -19.32 -22.41
CA ARG A 365 14.75 -19.96 -23.06
C ARG A 365 14.28 -19.08 -24.20
N ALA A 366 13.85 -19.69 -25.30
CA ALA A 366 13.38 -18.94 -26.46
C ALA A 366 12.16 -18.07 -26.11
N ASP A 367 12.20 -16.81 -26.54
CA ASP A 367 11.18 -15.79 -26.27
C ASP A 367 9.75 -16.25 -26.60
N PHE A 368 9.59 -17.04 -27.66
CA PHE A 368 8.28 -17.58 -28.03
C PHE A 368 7.67 -18.43 -26.90
N HIS A 369 8.45 -19.36 -26.33
CA HIS A 369 7.98 -20.23 -25.25
C HIS A 369 7.78 -19.47 -23.95
N VAL A 370 8.67 -18.53 -23.64
CA VAL A 370 8.55 -17.65 -22.48
C VAL A 370 7.25 -16.84 -22.57
N ARG A 371 6.98 -16.22 -23.72
CA ARG A 371 5.73 -15.45 -23.93
C ARG A 371 4.48 -16.32 -23.88
N GLN A 372 4.50 -17.54 -24.43
CA GLN A 372 3.36 -18.46 -24.35
C GLN A 372 3.06 -18.85 -22.91
N GLU A 373 4.09 -19.20 -22.14
CA GLU A 373 3.95 -19.53 -20.72
C GLU A 373 3.43 -18.35 -19.90
N GLU A 374 3.98 -17.15 -20.11
CA GLU A 374 3.50 -15.92 -19.47
C GLU A 374 2.01 -15.68 -19.73
N MET A 375 1.56 -15.81 -21.00
CA MET A 375 0.16 -15.61 -21.33
C MET A 375 -0.74 -16.69 -20.73
N ARG A 376 -0.29 -17.94 -20.68
CA ARG A 376 -1.01 -19.05 -20.03
C ARG A 376 -1.17 -18.83 -18.52
N LEU A 377 -0.15 -18.27 -17.87
CA LEU A 377 -0.15 -18.02 -16.42
C LEU A 377 -0.70 -16.65 -16.04
N ARG A 378 -0.93 -15.76 -17.01
CA ARG A 378 -1.27 -14.35 -16.77
C ARG A 378 -2.47 -14.19 -15.84
N ASP A 379 -3.55 -14.93 -16.06
CA ASP A 379 -4.77 -14.80 -15.24
C ASP A 379 -4.55 -15.30 -13.80
N ALA A 380 -3.70 -16.31 -13.61
CA ALA A 380 -3.34 -16.79 -12.28
C ALA A 380 -2.45 -15.78 -11.53
N ILE A 381 -1.43 -15.22 -12.21
CA ILE A 381 -0.57 -14.16 -11.65
C ILE A 381 -1.41 -12.89 -11.37
N TRP A 382 -2.35 -12.56 -12.24
CA TRP A 382 -3.27 -11.44 -12.04
C TRP A 382 -4.19 -11.67 -10.84
N THR A 383 -4.68 -12.90 -10.65
CA THR A 383 -5.49 -13.26 -9.48
C THR A 383 -4.70 -13.06 -8.18
N GLU A 384 -3.43 -13.46 -8.16
CA GLU A 384 -2.54 -13.19 -7.04
C GLU A 384 -2.31 -11.69 -6.82
N LEU A 385 -2.04 -10.93 -7.89
CA LEU A 385 -1.88 -9.47 -7.83
C LEU A 385 -3.10 -8.78 -7.23
N VAL A 386 -4.31 -9.15 -7.69
CA VAL A 386 -5.58 -8.62 -7.15
C VAL A 386 -5.74 -8.99 -5.67
N GLY A 387 -5.32 -10.20 -5.26
CA GLY A 387 -5.26 -10.59 -3.86
C GLY A 387 -4.36 -9.66 -3.05
N LYS A 388 -3.13 -9.42 -3.51
CA LYS A 388 -2.16 -8.52 -2.86
C LYS A 388 -2.66 -7.07 -2.81
N LEU A 389 -3.34 -6.59 -3.86
CA LEU A 389 -3.99 -5.28 -3.88
C LEU A 389 -5.11 -5.17 -2.84
N SER A 390 -5.97 -6.19 -2.74
CA SER A 390 -7.05 -6.24 -1.75
C SER A 390 -6.51 -6.22 -0.32
N SER A 391 -5.46 -7.00 -0.04
CA SER A 391 -4.83 -7.01 1.29
C SER A 391 -4.18 -5.67 1.61
N THR A 392 -3.52 -5.05 0.62
CA THR A 392 -2.94 -3.72 0.77
C THR A 392 -3.99 -2.66 1.11
N MET A 393 -5.13 -2.65 0.41
CA MET A 393 -6.23 -1.73 0.71
C MET A 393 -6.76 -1.92 2.14
N MET A 394 -6.89 -3.17 2.59
CA MET A 394 -7.30 -3.47 3.97
C MET A 394 -6.26 -2.96 4.98
N ALA A 395 -4.98 -3.27 4.76
CA ALA A 395 -3.88 -2.86 5.62
C ALA A 395 -3.87 -1.34 5.80
N LEU A 396 -3.91 -0.58 4.69
CA LEU A 396 -3.93 0.88 4.73
C LEU A 396 -5.16 1.43 5.46
N GLY A 397 -6.36 0.89 5.16
CA GLY A 397 -7.59 1.33 5.81
C GLY A 397 -7.57 1.13 7.32
N VAL A 398 -7.14 -0.03 7.80
CA VAL A 398 -7.04 -0.32 9.24
C VAL A 398 -5.98 0.55 9.91
N MET A 399 -4.82 0.74 9.27
CA MET A 399 -3.76 1.56 9.83
C MET A 399 -4.16 3.04 9.92
N ASP A 400 -4.88 3.56 8.92
CA ASP A 400 -5.44 4.92 8.96
C ASP A 400 -6.49 5.09 10.08
N GLU A 401 -7.42 4.13 10.21
CA GLU A 401 -8.45 4.16 11.26
C GLU A 401 -7.86 4.14 12.68
N ARG A 402 -6.69 3.52 12.85
CA ARG A 402 -5.93 3.49 14.11
C ARG A 402 -5.01 4.70 14.30
N GLY A 403 -4.84 5.54 13.28
CA GLY A 403 -3.85 6.63 13.29
C GLY A 403 -2.40 6.15 13.30
N GLU A 404 -2.13 4.93 12.82
CA GLU A 404 -0.81 4.29 12.82
C GLU A 404 -0.09 4.38 11.46
N SER A 405 -0.69 5.05 10.46
CA SER A 405 -0.14 5.16 9.10
C SER A 405 0.83 6.33 8.89
N ASP A 406 0.91 7.29 9.81
CA ASP A 406 1.83 8.43 9.76
C ASP A 406 3.24 8.04 10.25
N LEU A 407 3.92 7.22 9.44
CA LEU A 407 5.28 6.76 9.71
C LEU A 407 6.32 7.74 9.16
N HIS A 408 7.51 7.71 9.75
CA HIS A 408 8.64 8.53 9.29
C HIS A 408 9.81 7.67 8.82
N VAL A 409 10.51 8.15 7.80
CA VAL A 409 11.71 7.53 7.20
C VAL A 409 12.69 8.62 6.80
N ALA A 410 14.00 8.32 6.81
CA ALA A 410 15.04 9.28 6.45
C ALA A 410 15.24 9.43 4.92
N ASN A 411 14.63 8.55 4.14
CA ASN A 411 14.80 8.49 2.69
C ASN A 411 14.00 9.59 1.95
N ARG A 412 14.54 10.08 0.82
CA ARG A 412 13.88 11.08 -0.04
C ARG A 412 12.60 10.56 -0.70
N MET A 413 12.45 9.25 -0.84
CA MET A 413 11.23 8.61 -1.35
C MET A 413 10.28 8.26 -0.20
N SER A 414 10.03 9.22 0.69
CA SER A 414 9.32 8.97 1.95
C SER A 414 7.94 8.36 1.74
N GLY A 415 7.15 8.88 0.79
CA GLY A 415 5.83 8.33 0.47
C GLY A 415 5.86 6.85 0.05
N PHE A 416 6.84 6.45 -0.77
CA PHE A 416 6.99 5.06 -1.20
C PHE A 416 7.37 4.12 -0.04
N TYR A 417 8.34 4.53 0.78
CA TYR A 417 8.80 3.70 1.88
C TYR A 417 7.83 3.67 3.06
N VAL A 418 7.16 4.79 3.37
CA VAL A 418 6.07 4.81 4.36
C VAL A 418 4.94 3.90 3.90
N PHE A 419 4.55 3.95 2.62
CA PHE A 419 3.56 3.05 2.06
C PHE A 419 3.92 1.58 2.27
N GLY A 420 5.14 1.16 1.89
CA GLY A 420 5.60 -0.22 2.11
C GLY A 420 5.69 -0.60 3.59
N ARG A 421 6.21 0.31 4.43
CA ARG A 421 6.40 0.09 5.87
C ARG A 421 5.06 -0.06 6.61
N THR A 422 4.04 0.71 6.24
CA THR A 422 2.69 0.59 6.81
C THR A 422 2.10 -0.79 6.56
N ILE A 423 2.25 -1.31 5.33
CA ILE A 423 1.78 -2.65 4.97
C ILE A 423 2.60 -3.71 5.71
N ALA A 424 3.92 -3.57 5.73
CA ALA A 424 4.83 -4.49 6.41
C ALA A 424 4.58 -4.56 7.92
N ARG A 425 4.26 -3.43 8.55
CA ARG A 425 3.85 -3.36 9.97
C ARG A 425 2.56 -4.12 10.21
N PHE A 426 1.54 -3.85 9.41
CA PHE A 426 0.25 -4.53 9.51
C PHE A 426 0.40 -6.06 9.37
N GLU A 427 1.23 -6.49 8.41
CA GLU A 427 1.51 -7.89 8.11
C GLU A 427 2.62 -8.51 8.98
N LYS A 428 3.18 -7.77 9.94
CA LYS A 428 4.20 -8.22 10.92
C LYS A 428 5.54 -8.68 10.30
N TRP A 429 6.00 -7.99 9.26
CA TRP A 429 7.33 -8.18 8.68
C TRP A 429 8.10 -6.86 8.50
N GLU A 430 7.72 -5.81 9.25
CA GLU A 430 8.36 -4.49 9.21
C GLU A 430 9.89 -4.55 9.30
N ASP A 431 10.43 -5.37 10.20
CA ASP A 431 11.88 -5.51 10.38
C ASP A 431 12.60 -5.95 9.10
N LYS A 432 11.98 -6.87 8.34
CA LYS A 432 12.52 -7.32 7.05
C LYS A 432 12.47 -6.20 6.00
N PHE A 433 11.41 -5.39 6.01
CA PHE A 433 11.33 -4.25 5.10
C PHE A 433 12.35 -3.17 5.45
N LEU A 434 12.56 -2.89 6.73
CA LEU A 434 13.58 -1.95 7.19
C LEU A 434 14.99 -2.41 6.80
N ALA A 435 15.30 -3.70 6.95
CA ALA A 435 16.56 -4.27 6.48
C ALA A 435 16.74 -4.11 4.95
N ALA A 436 15.67 -4.32 4.19
CA ALA A 436 15.69 -4.13 2.75
C ALA A 436 15.91 -2.64 2.37
N MET A 437 15.26 -1.72 3.08
CA MET A 437 15.47 -0.28 2.91
C MET A 437 16.92 0.12 3.15
N GLU A 438 17.52 -0.39 4.23
CA GLU A 438 18.92 -0.12 4.58
C GLU A 438 19.88 -0.66 3.49
N ALA A 439 19.62 -1.88 2.99
CA ALA A 439 20.38 -2.44 1.87
C ALA A 439 20.26 -1.59 0.60
N MET A 440 19.06 -1.07 0.30
CA MET A 440 18.84 -0.16 -0.83
C MET A 440 19.57 1.17 -0.65
N GLU A 441 19.55 1.75 0.55
CA GLU A 441 20.28 2.99 0.84
C GLU A 441 21.79 2.82 0.67
N ARG A 442 22.36 1.73 1.20
CA ARG A 442 23.76 1.37 0.94
C ARG A 442 24.05 1.23 -0.54
N ARG A 443 23.17 0.55 -1.29
CA ARG A 443 23.36 0.37 -2.74
C ARG A 443 23.30 1.69 -3.50
N GLN A 444 22.36 2.57 -3.20
CA GLN A 444 22.26 3.91 -3.79
C GLN A 444 23.51 4.76 -3.52
N MET A 445 24.09 4.63 -2.32
CA MET A 445 25.33 5.29 -1.94
C MET A 445 26.53 4.72 -2.71
N SER A 446 26.67 3.39 -2.76
CA SER A 446 27.72 2.71 -3.55
C SER A 446 27.63 3.06 -5.03
N ALA A 447 26.43 3.04 -5.62
CA ALA A 447 26.21 3.42 -7.02
C ALA A 447 26.67 4.85 -7.32
N SER A 448 26.33 5.78 -6.42
CA SER A 448 26.77 7.18 -6.54
C SER A 448 28.29 7.27 -6.42
N ALA A 449 28.93 6.46 -5.58
CA ALA A 449 30.37 6.43 -5.39
C ALA A 449 31.13 5.83 -6.58
N GLU A 450 30.68 4.70 -7.11
CA GLU A 450 31.26 3.99 -8.27
C GLU A 450 31.33 4.88 -9.50
N ALA A 451 30.31 5.69 -9.74
CA ALA A 451 30.24 6.61 -10.86
C ALA A 451 30.92 7.97 -10.59
N ASN A 452 31.36 8.23 -9.35
CA ASN A 452 31.91 9.53 -8.97
C ASN A 452 33.42 9.62 -9.17
N GLU A 453 33.82 10.45 -10.13
CA GLU A 453 35.21 10.70 -10.48
C GLU A 453 36.06 11.11 -9.27
N ILE A 454 35.52 11.91 -8.32
CA ILE A 454 36.31 12.34 -7.16
C ILE A 454 36.57 11.20 -6.17
N VAL A 455 35.61 10.29 -5.99
CA VAL A 455 35.76 9.13 -5.09
C VAL A 455 36.77 8.17 -5.68
N GLN A 456 36.70 7.91 -7.00
CA GLN A 456 37.69 7.07 -7.70
C GLN A 456 39.11 7.64 -7.59
N LEU A 457 39.28 8.96 -7.68
CA LEU A 457 40.58 9.59 -7.53
C LEU A 457 41.08 9.51 -6.08
N VAL A 458 40.21 9.74 -5.09
CA VAL A 458 40.57 9.65 -3.67
C VAL A 458 40.95 8.23 -3.27
N ASN A 459 40.23 7.21 -3.74
CA ASN A 459 40.52 5.80 -3.45
C ASN A 459 41.86 5.30 -4.02
N LYS A 460 42.44 6.00 -5.01
CA LYS A 460 43.77 5.66 -5.53
C LYS A 460 44.92 6.20 -4.67
N LEU A 461 44.63 7.04 -3.68
CA LEU A 461 45.66 7.67 -2.87
C LEU A 461 46.08 6.78 -1.69
N PRO A 462 47.40 6.73 -1.39
CA PRO A 462 47.88 6.07 -0.19
C PRO A 462 47.55 6.88 1.06
N VAL A 463 47.51 6.20 2.22
CA VAL A 463 47.22 6.76 3.56
C VAL A 463 48.10 7.97 3.92
N SER A 464 49.27 8.10 3.31
CA SER A 464 50.20 9.23 3.52
C SER A 464 49.66 10.58 3.07
N TYR A 465 48.61 10.62 2.23
CA TYR A 465 47.96 11.86 1.80
C TYR A 465 46.79 12.21 2.72
N ASN A 466 47.05 13.01 3.76
CA ASN A 466 46.02 13.44 4.70
C ASN A 466 46.20 14.91 5.14
N GLY A 467 45.11 15.59 5.47
CA GLY A 467 45.16 16.93 6.07
C GLY A 467 45.59 18.06 5.13
N LEU A 468 45.14 18.03 3.87
CA LEU A 468 45.52 19.01 2.86
C LEU A 468 44.42 20.03 2.56
N LYS A 469 44.81 21.23 2.14
CA LYS A 469 43.90 22.27 1.65
C LYS A 469 43.50 22.01 0.21
N GLY A 470 42.40 22.62 -0.24
CA GLY A 470 41.85 22.38 -1.58
C GLY A 470 42.79 22.70 -2.75
N ASP A 471 43.73 23.63 -2.56
CA ASP A 471 44.78 23.97 -3.54
C ASP A 471 45.86 22.89 -3.63
N GLN A 472 46.28 22.35 -2.48
CA GLN A 472 47.20 21.22 -2.42
C GLN A 472 46.58 19.96 -3.03
N TRP A 473 45.29 19.72 -2.77
CA TRP A 473 44.54 18.63 -3.41
C TRP A 473 44.46 18.79 -4.94
N ALA A 474 44.22 20.02 -5.43
CA ALA A 474 44.19 20.30 -6.86
C ALA A 474 45.55 20.11 -7.55
N ALA A 475 46.66 20.13 -6.81
CA ALA A 475 47.99 19.81 -7.33
C ALA A 475 48.25 18.29 -7.44
N ILE A 476 47.53 17.46 -6.66
CA ILE A 476 47.74 16.01 -6.57
C ILE A 476 46.80 15.24 -7.50
N LEU A 477 45.50 15.53 -7.43
CA LEU A 477 44.45 14.75 -8.10
C LEU A 477 44.66 14.61 -9.63
N PRO A 478 45.12 15.62 -10.38
CA PRO A 478 45.37 15.49 -11.81
C PRO A 478 46.40 14.42 -12.18
N ASN A 479 47.34 14.11 -11.28
CA ASN A 479 48.38 13.12 -11.53
C ASN A 479 47.86 11.67 -11.43
N LEU A 480 46.67 11.48 -10.85
CA LEU A 480 46.00 10.19 -10.74
C LEU A 480 45.05 9.91 -11.92
N VAL A 481 44.82 10.92 -12.76
CA VAL A 481 43.96 10.84 -13.94
C VAL A 481 44.81 10.33 -15.12
N PRO A 482 44.42 9.22 -15.78
CA PRO A 482 45.09 8.76 -16.99
C PRO A 482 45.17 9.85 -18.06
N ASP A 483 46.27 9.94 -18.80
CA ASP A 483 46.49 10.99 -19.81
C ASP A 483 45.44 11.04 -20.91
N VAL A 484 44.74 9.93 -21.14
CA VAL A 484 43.62 9.82 -22.08
C VAL A 484 42.38 10.62 -21.63
N ASN A 485 42.20 10.89 -20.33
CA ASN A 485 41.07 11.66 -19.81
C ASN A 485 41.47 13.13 -19.55
N ILE A 486 41.70 13.84 -20.66
CA ILE A 486 42.15 15.25 -20.67
C ILE A 486 41.16 16.16 -19.93
N GLU A 487 39.86 15.90 -20.05
CA GLU A 487 38.82 16.73 -19.45
C GLU A 487 38.83 16.64 -17.92
N LEU A 488 38.83 15.43 -17.36
CA LEU A 488 38.92 15.23 -15.92
C LEU A 488 40.24 15.77 -15.37
N LYS A 489 41.36 15.57 -16.08
CA LYS A 489 42.67 16.09 -15.68
C LYS A 489 42.65 17.63 -15.56
N ARG A 490 42.03 18.32 -16.52
CA ARG A 490 41.84 19.78 -16.49
C ARG A 490 40.91 20.25 -15.37
N LYS A 491 39.84 19.51 -15.09
CA LYS A 491 38.90 19.83 -14.00
C LYS A 491 39.55 19.64 -12.63
N ALA A 492 40.21 18.51 -12.41
CA ALA A 492 40.88 18.15 -11.16
C ALA A 492 41.98 19.14 -10.76
N ALA A 493 42.59 19.85 -11.73
CA ALA A 493 43.62 20.85 -11.47
C ALA A 493 43.07 22.18 -10.92
N ARG A 494 41.75 22.36 -10.90
CA ARG A 494 41.10 23.60 -10.46
C ARG A 494 40.70 23.50 -9.00
N VAL A 495 41.28 24.36 -8.16
CA VAL A 495 40.95 24.48 -6.72
C VAL A 495 39.45 24.64 -6.46
N GLY A 496 38.78 25.47 -7.26
CA GLY A 496 37.33 25.69 -7.14
C GLY A 496 36.51 24.43 -7.43
N TRP A 497 36.94 23.62 -8.41
CA TRP A 497 36.29 22.36 -8.73
C TRP A 497 36.48 21.35 -7.59
N VAL A 498 37.71 21.18 -7.08
CA VAL A 498 38.00 20.25 -5.97
C VAL A 498 37.19 20.60 -4.71
N ARG A 499 37.18 21.88 -4.31
CA ARG A 499 36.39 22.34 -3.15
C ARG A 499 34.90 22.09 -3.35
N HIS A 500 34.38 22.35 -4.56
CA HIS A 500 32.99 22.06 -4.89
C HIS A 500 32.70 20.56 -4.80
N GLN A 501 33.54 19.70 -5.37
CA GLN A 501 33.35 18.25 -5.33
C GLN A 501 33.36 17.68 -3.89
N PHE A 502 34.28 18.15 -3.03
CA PHE A 502 34.31 17.73 -1.63
C PHE A 502 33.10 18.22 -0.82
N THR A 503 32.50 19.34 -1.21
CA THR A 503 31.29 19.87 -0.56
C THR A 503 30.03 19.18 -1.08
N ALA A 504 29.89 19.08 -2.40
CA ALA A 504 28.72 18.52 -3.07
C ALA A 504 28.55 17.02 -2.80
N ASN A 505 29.66 16.28 -2.67
CA ASN A 505 29.65 14.83 -2.46
C ASN A 505 30.05 14.44 -1.03
N ARG A 506 29.89 15.35 -0.06
CA ARG A 506 30.38 15.17 1.31
C ARG A 506 29.89 13.86 1.94
N HIS A 507 28.59 13.56 1.82
CA HIS A 507 28.01 12.35 2.39
C HIS A 507 28.62 11.07 1.79
N VAL A 508 28.80 11.02 0.48
CA VAL A 508 29.39 9.86 -0.21
C VAL A 508 30.86 9.70 0.17
N LEU A 509 31.61 10.80 0.24
CA LEU A 509 33.02 10.80 0.66
C LEU A 509 33.21 10.49 2.15
N GLU A 510 32.25 10.83 3.00
CA GLU A 510 32.25 10.50 4.43
C GLU A 510 32.08 9.00 4.65
N ASP A 511 31.13 8.39 3.94
CA ASP A 511 30.88 6.97 4.02
C ASP A 511 32.04 6.13 3.41
N GLN A 512 32.45 6.46 2.19
CA GLN A 512 33.38 5.64 1.40
C GLN A 512 34.85 5.93 1.74
N CYS A 513 35.21 7.19 1.95
CA CYS A 513 36.59 7.61 2.16
C CYS A 513 36.85 8.16 3.58
N GLY A 514 35.80 8.31 4.41
CA GLY A 514 35.93 8.86 5.76
C GLY A 514 36.34 10.33 5.79
N ILE A 515 35.76 11.17 4.93
CA ILE A 515 36.15 12.59 4.85
C ILE A 515 35.87 13.34 6.17
N ILE A 516 36.88 14.01 6.70
CA ILE A 516 36.80 14.93 7.84
C ILE A 516 37.20 16.33 7.34
N VAL A 517 36.34 17.31 7.59
CA VAL A 517 36.58 18.70 7.19
C VAL A 517 36.81 19.57 8.41
N GLU A 518 38.03 20.07 8.55
CA GLU A 518 38.43 20.95 9.64
C GLU A 518 38.57 22.40 9.15
N ALA A 519 38.01 23.34 9.90
CA ALA A 519 38.19 24.76 9.61
C ALA A 519 39.47 25.26 10.32
N VAL A 520 40.46 25.68 9.53
CA VAL A 520 41.70 26.28 10.02
C VAL A 520 41.68 27.79 9.75
N TRP A 521 42.03 28.56 10.77
CA TRP A 521 42.09 30.02 10.70
C TRP A 521 43.52 30.46 10.39
N GLY A 522 43.69 31.19 9.30
CA GLY A 522 44.98 31.81 8.96
C GLY A 522 45.27 33.05 9.81
N ALA A 523 46.52 33.53 9.76
CA ALA A 523 46.98 34.73 10.48
C ALA A 523 46.11 35.98 10.22
N ASN A 524 45.48 36.08 9.04
CA ASN A 524 44.58 37.18 8.65
C ASN A 524 43.10 36.91 8.97
N ARG A 525 42.76 35.98 9.88
CA ARG A 525 41.39 35.52 10.21
C ARG A 525 40.60 34.95 9.01
N ASN A 526 41.27 34.57 7.93
CA ASN A 526 40.63 33.87 6.82
C ASN A 526 40.43 32.39 7.16
N ARG A 527 39.18 31.93 7.13
CA ARG A 527 38.81 30.53 7.33
C ARG A 527 39.12 29.71 6.07
N THR A 528 39.92 28.66 6.22
CA THR A 528 40.23 27.71 5.15
C THR A 528 39.88 26.30 5.60
N ASN A 529 39.22 25.53 4.74
CA ASN A 529 38.92 24.13 5.02
C ASN A 529 40.14 23.26 4.69
N VAL A 530 40.49 22.39 5.64
CA VAL A 530 41.44 21.29 5.47
C VAL A 530 40.63 20.00 5.39
N TYR A 531 40.95 19.16 4.41
CA TYR A 531 40.24 17.92 4.13
C TYR A 531 41.14 16.74 4.48
N LYS A 532 40.61 15.85 5.32
CA LYS A 532 41.24 14.62 5.77
C LYS A 532 40.41 13.42 5.33
N PHE A 533 41.03 12.26 5.12
CA PHE A 533 40.35 11.00 4.77
C PHE A 533 40.83 9.88 5.70
N THR A 534 39.91 9.10 6.27
CA THR A 534 40.23 8.02 7.23
C THR A 534 40.15 6.62 6.63
N LYS A 535 39.56 6.47 5.43
CA LYS A 535 39.44 5.19 4.71
C LYS A 535 40.14 5.28 3.35
N LEU A 536 41.47 5.34 3.35
CA LEU A 536 42.31 5.38 2.12
C LEU A 536 42.90 4.00 1.81
N ALA A 537 43.29 3.76 0.56
CA ALA A 537 43.89 2.49 0.14
C ALA A 537 45.17 2.18 0.94
N GLY A 538 45.21 1.00 1.56
CA GLY A 538 46.30 0.54 2.42
C GLY A 538 46.10 0.80 3.93
N ALA A 539 44.96 1.36 4.35
CA ALA A 539 44.57 1.34 5.76
C ALA A 539 44.14 -0.09 6.13
N ALA A 540 44.85 -0.74 7.05
CA ALA A 540 44.41 -2.01 7.61
C ALA A 540 43.04 -1.81 8.27
N GLU A 541 42.10 -2.72 8.02
CA GLU A 541 40.87 -2.84 8.81
C GLU A 541 41.29 -3.10 10.27
N THR A 542 41.14 -2.09 11.13
CA THR A 542 41.22 -2.24 12.59
C THR A 542 39.84 -2.33 13.19
#